data_AF-C9RQV4-F1
#
_entry.id   AF-C9RQV4-F1
#
_cell.length_a   1.000
_cell.length_b   1.000
_cell.length_c   1.000
_cell.angle_alpha   90.00
_cell.angle_beta   90.00
_cell.angle_gamma   90.00
#
_symmetry.space_group_name_H-M   'P 1'
#
loop_
_entity.id
_entity.type
_entity.pdbx_description
1 polymer ?
#
loop_
_entity_poly.entity_id
_entity_poly.type
_entity_poly.pdbx_seq_one_letter_code
_entity_poly.pdbx_strand_id
1 'polypeptide(L)'
;MIFESGPWKEDLLSYRDKIIEYGSSKYFQNDDDDSDNAYSILEKSIFYSAFVIRKLVDCKTKLSDEADCYALKVEIFESKKYFDNMHHWISEDSHNWESSRRQTKQGTDVCNRLIHSVIFELTYNDDKSIEGFCVSSDENCDKCLYHVTMKDWLNYIDFISSDDISEFSAERTEKGIKYKKVRNKNLY
;
A
#
# COMPACT_ATOMS: atom_id res chain seq x y z
N MET A 1 -16.97 -11.54 2.46
CA MET A 1 -17.74 -10.58 3.29
C MET A 1 -17.12 -10.53 4.66
N ILE A 2 -16.79 -9.33 5.14
CA ILE A 2 -16.34 -9.09 6.51
C ILE A 2 -17.58 -8.82 7.37
N PHE A 3 -17.70 -9.53 8.50
CA PHE A 3 -18.79 -9.29 9.45
C PHE A 3 -18.58 -8.00 10.23
N GLU A 4 -17.41 -7.81 10.85
CA GLU A 4 -17.04 -6.54 11.51
C GLU A 4 -15.71 -5.99 11.06
N SER A 5 -15.68 -4.68 10.77
CA SER A 5 -14.48 -3.98 10.29
C SER A 5 -13.57 -3.48 11.39
N GLY A 6 -14.05 -3.38 12.64
CA GLY A 6 -13.27 -2.88 13.79
C GLY A 6 -11.94 -3.63 13.98
N PRO A 7 -11.95 -4.97 14.17
CA PRO A 7 -10.72 -5.74 14.35
C PRO A 7 -9.73 -5.61 13.18
N TRP A 8 -10.24 -5.53 11.95
CA TRP A 8 -9.41 -5.34 10.76
C TRP A 8 -8.72 -3.96 10.76
N LYS A 9 -9.39 -2.92 11.25
CA LYS A 9 -8.82 -1.58 11.41
C LYS A 9 -7.80 -1.54 12.56
N GLU A 10 -8.03 -2.28 13.64
CA GLU A 10 -7.03 -2.45 14.72
C GLU A 10 -5.76 -3.14 14.20
N ASP A 11 -5.90 -4.18 13.37
CA ASP A 11 -4.76 -4.83 12.70
C ASP A 11 -3.97 -3.82 11.84
N LEU A 12 -4.66 -2.96 11.09
CA LEU A 12 -4.02 -1.89 10.30
C LEU A 12 -3.20 -0.94 11.16
N LEU A 13 -3.73 -0.52 12.31
CA LEU A 13 -2.98 0.33 13.24
C LEU A 13 -1.76 -0.41 13.81
N SER A 14 -1.87 -1.71 14.10
CA SER A 14 -0.72 -2.52 14.54
C SER A 14 0.36 -2.60 13.46
N TYR A 15 -0.01 -2.77 12.19
CA TYR A 15 0.96 -2.76 11.08
C TYR A 15 1.58 -1.39 10.89
N ARG A 16 0.80 -0.31 11.01
CA ARG A 16 1.30 1.07 10.97
C ARG A 16 2.38 1.30 12.04
N ASP A 17 2.10 0.90 13.27
CA ASP A 17 3.02 1.10 14.39
C ASP A 17 4.32 0.32 14.20
N LYS A 18 4.24 -0.92 13.68
CA LYS A 18 5.43 -1.70 13.30
C LYS A 18 6.23 -1.02 12.19
N ILE A 19 5.57 -0.46 11.18
CA ILE A 19 6.26 0.27 10.10
C ILE A 19 7.03 1.47 10.67
N ILE A 20 6.41 2.22 11.57
CA ILE A 20 7.05 3.39 12.21
C ILE A 20 8.21 2.95 13.12
N GLU A 21 8.02 1.91 13.92
CA GLU A 21 9.04 1.42 14.85
C GLU A 21 10.26 0.87 14.10
N TYR A 22 10.03 -0.07 13.17
CA TYR A 22 11.08 -0.82 12.49
C TYR A 22 11.66 -0.08 11.27
N GLY A 23 10.99 0.95 10.76
CA GLY A 23 11.52 1.80 9.68
C GLY A 23 12.58 2.81 10.11
N SER A 24 12.91 2.85 11.40
CA SER A 24 13.97 3.69 11.94
C SER A 24 15.36 3.18 11.53
N SER A 25 16.27 4.11 11.26
CA SER A 25 17.66 3.81 10.88
C SER A 25 18.39 2.92 11.88
N LYS A 26 17.99 2.90 13.16
CA LYS A 26 18.62 2.10 14.21
C LYS A 26 18.70 0.59 13.89
N TYR A 27 17.80 0.08 13.04
CA TYR A 27 17.79 -1.34 12.65
C TYR A 27 18.61 -1.65 11.40
N PHE A 28 19.04 -0.64 10.64
CA PHE A 28 19.73 -0.82 9.34
C PHE A 28 21.17 -0.29 9.36
N GLN A 29 21.71 0.08 10.54
CA GLN A 29 23.07 0.61 10.65
C GLN A 29 24.12 -0.45 10.29
N ASN A 30 23.90 -1.69 10.73
CA ASN A 30 24.76 -2.84 10.48
C ASN A 30 24.00 -3.90 9.66
N ASP A 31 24.72 -4.63 8.81
CA ASP A 31 24.16 -5.77 8.09
C ASP A 31 24.24 -7.03 8.99
N ASP A 32 23.34 -7.10 9.96
CA ASP A 32 23.24 -8.17 10.95
C ASP A 32 21.84 -8.81 11.00
N ASP A 33 21.67 -9.83 11.86
CA ASP A 33 20.40 -10.55 12.04
C ASP A 33 19.24 -9.62 12.45
N ASP A 34 19.53 -8.47 13.10
CA ASP A 34 18.50 -7.50 13.49
C ASP A 34 17.96 -6.74 12.28
N SER A 35 18.82 -6.42 11.30
CA SER A 35 18.42 -5.83 10.01
C SER A 35 17.50 -6.75 9.21
N ASP A 36 17.86 -8.04 9.09
CA ASP A 36 17.05 -9.03 8.38
C ASP A 36 15.67 -9.24 9.03
N ASN A 37 15.64 -9.26 10.37
CA ASN A 37 14.39 -9.35 11.11
C ASN A 37 13.53 -8.10 10.95
N ALA A 38 14.13 -6.90 11.01
CA ALA A 38 13.43 -5.65 10.78
C ALA A 38 12.83 -5.60 9.36
N TYR A 39 13.61 -5.95 8.34
CA TYR A 39 13.13 -6.06 6.96
C TYR A 39 11.92 -6.99 6.86
N SER A 40 12.00 -8.19 7.45
CA SER A 40 10.91 -9.17 7.46
C SER A 40 9.63 -8.65 8.14
N ILE A 41 9.76 -7.87 9.22
CA ILE A 41 8.63 -7.27 9.93
C ILE A 41 7.97 -6.19 9.08
N LEU A 42 8.78 -5.35 8.44
CA LEU A 42 8.32 -4.27 7.57
C LEU A 42 7.61 -4.82 6.33
N GLU A 43 8.24 -5.78 5.65
CA GLU A 43 7.69 -6.47 4.50
C GLU A 43 6.30 -7.05 4.81
N LYS A 44 6.20 -7.85 5.89
CA LYS A 44 4.92 -8.41 6.34
C LYS A 44 3.89 -7.33 6.68
N SER A 45 4.31 -6.25 7.33
CA SER A 45 3.41 -5.17 7.72
C SER A 45 2.84 -4.43 6.50
N ILE A 46 3.65 -4.21 5.46
CA ILE A 46 3.21 -3.59 4.21
C ILE A 46 2.28 -4.52 3.43
N PHE A 47 2.64 -5.79 3.25
CA PHE A 47 1.78 -6.74 2.53
C PHE A 47 0.46 -7.02 3.25
N TYR A 48 0.48 -7.24 4.56
CA TYR A 48 -0.74 -7.50 5.31
C TYR A 48 -1.63 -6.27 5.43
N SER A 49 -1.08 -5.06 5.56
CA SER A 49 -1.89 -3.84 5.48
C SER A 49 -2.55 -3.69 4.11
N ALA A 50 -1.85 -3.97 3.01
CA ALA A 50 -2.42 -3.97 1.67
C ALA A 50 -3.57 -4.98 1.51
N PHE A 51 -3.38 -6.20 2.02
CA PHE A 51 -4.41 -7.23 2.00
C PHE A 51 -5.66 -6.81 2.78
N VAL A 52 -5.48 -6.32 4.01
CA VAL A 52 -6.57 -5.88 4.88
C VAL A 52 -7.34 -4.72 4.25
N ILE A 53 -6.65 -3.69 3.76
CA ILE A 53 -7.26 -2.57 3.05
C ILE A 53 -8.09 -3.07 1.86
N ARG A 54 -7.50 -3.94 1.02
CA ARG A 54 -8.19 -4.49 -0.15
C ARG A 54 -9.47 -5.23 0.26
N LYS A 55 -9.41 -6.05 1.31
CA LYS A 55 -10.57 -6.80 1.83
C LYS A 55 -11.65 -5.88 2.39
N LEU A 56 -11.28 -4.80 3.08
CA LEU A 56 -12.23 -3.80 3.58
C LEU A 56 -12.92 -3.05 2.43
N VAL A 57 -12.18 -2.62 1.41
CA VAL A 57 -12.74 -1.92 0.23
C VAL A 57 -13.63 -2.84 -0.62
N ASP A 58 -13.28 -4.12 -0.74
CA ASP A 58 -14.13 -5.11 -1.42
C ASP A 58 -15.44 -5.36 -0.65
N CYS A 59 -15.43 -5.16 0.67
CA CYS A 59 -16.64 -5.15 1.48
C CYS A 59 -17.35 -3.80 1.33
N LYS A 60 -18.19 -3.72 0.29
CA LYS A 60 -18.89 -2.50 -0.14
C LYS A 60 -19.64 -1.73 0.94
N THR A 61 -19.90 -2.29 2.12
CA THR A 61 -20.64 -1.66 3.22
C THR A 61 -19.77 -1.29 4.43
N LYS A 62 -18.45 -1.48 4.37
CA LYS A 62 -17.56 -1.32 5.55
C LYS A 62 -16.74 -0.05 5.55
N LEU A 63 -16.58 0.58 4.39
CA LEU A 63 -15.88 1.85 4.21
C LEU A 63 -16.74 2.82 3.39
N SER A 64 -16.50 4.12 3.54
CA SER A 64 -17.15 5.20 2.80
C SER A 64 -16.79 5.20 1.31
N ASP A 65 -17.54 5.97 0.51
CA ASP A 65 -17.21 6.15 -0.91
C ASP A 65 -15.87 6.91 -1.09
N GLU A 66 -15.46 7.73 -0.11
CA GLU A 66 -14.17 8.43 -0.12
C GLU A 66 -13.01 7.42 -0.01
N ALA A 67 -13.17 6.36 0.79
CA ALA A 67 -12.18 5.28 0.90
C ALA A 67 -12.03 4.48 -0.40
N ASP A 68 -13.14 4.23 -1.10
CA ASP A 68 -13.14 3.53 -2.39
C ASP A 68 -12.39 4.34 -3.47
N CYS A 69 -12.38 5.67 -3.34
CA CYS A 69 -11.76 6.60 -4.29
C CYS A 69 -10.43 7.20 -3.79
N TYR A 70 -9.89 6.73 -2.67
CA TYR A 70 -8.64 7.23 -2.13
C TYR A 70 -7.53 7.05 -3.15
N ALA A 71 -6.72 8.09 -3.37
CA ALA A 71 -5.69 8.09 -4.39
C ALA A 71 -4.32 8.43 -3.81
N LEU A 72 -3.33 7.61 -4.17
CA LEU A 72 -1.94 7.76 -3.78
C LEU A 72 -1.15 8.46 -4.87
N LYS A 73 -0.19 9.28 -4.47
CA LYS A 73 0.86 9.77 -5.37
C LYS A 73 1.91 8.68 -5.49
N VAL A 74 2.25 8.33 -6.72
CA VAL A 74 3.25 7.32 -7.02
C VAL A 74 4.24 7.88 -8.03
N GLU A 75 5.50 7.52 -7.86
CA GLU A 75 6.51 7.73 -8.88
C GLU A 75 6.67 6.45 -9.69
N ILE A 76 6.74 6.57 -11.01
CA ILE A 76 6.76 5.43 -11.92
C ILE A 76 8.04 5.46 -12.74
N PHE A 77 8.78 4.36 -12.71
CA PHE A 77 9.97 4.12 -13.50
C PHE A 77 9.67 3.10 -14.60
N GLU A 78 10.14 3.35 -15.82
CA GLU A 78 9.97 2.42 -16.94
C GLU A 78 10.96 1.25 -16.81
N SER A 79 10.47 0.03 -17.02
CA SER A 79 11.29 -1.19 -16.99
C SER A 79 12.13 -1.27 -18.27
N LYS A 80 13.42 -1.57 -18.14
CA LYS A 80 14.33 -1.84 -19.27
C LYS A 80 14.51 -3.34 -19.53
N LYS A 81 14.17 -4.17 -18.55
CA LYS A 81 14.35 -5.62 -18.57
C LYS A 81 13.02 -6.34 -18.38
N TYR A 82 13.02 -7.61 -18.79
CA TYR A 82 11.99 -8.56 -18.44
C TYR A 82 12.25 -9.10 -17.03
N PHE A 83 11.19 -9.23 -16.24
CA PHE A 83 11.25 -9.79 -14.89
C PHE A 83 10.32 -10.99 -14.78
N ASP A 84 10.78 -11.98 -14.03
CA ASP A 84 10.01 -13.17 -13.65
C ASP A 84 10.39 -13.56 -12.21
N ASN A 85 9.78 -14.63 -11.70
CA ASN A 85 10.04 -15.08 -10.32
C ASN A 85 11.51 -15.46 -10.06
N MET A 86 12.31 -15.76 -11.08
CA MET A 86 13.74 -16.08 -10.93
C MET A 86 14.63 -14.85 -11.11
N HIS A 87 14.16 -13.84 -11.84
CA HIS A 87 14.90 -12.63 -12.20
C HIS A 87 14.14 -11.38 -11.76
N HIS A 88 13.84 -11.27 -10.47
CA HIS A 88 13.06 -10.14 -9.91
C HIS A 88 13.93 -9.07 -9.22
N TRP A 89 15.24 -9.27 -9.13
CA TRP A 89 16.17 -8.37 -8.47
C TRP A 89 16.34 -7.07 -9.27
N ILE A 90 16.21 -5.93 -8.57
CA ILE A 90 16.46 -4.61 -9.15
C ILE A 90 17.98 -4.43 -9.27
N SER A 91 18.42 -3.94 -10.44
CA SER A 91 19.80 -3.57 -10.72
C SER A 91 19.87 -2.16 -11.32
N GLU A 92 21.06 -1.54 -11.35
CA GLU A 92 21.24 -0.18 -11.89
C GLU A 92 20.73 -0.01 -13.33
N ASP A 93 20.79 -1.06 -14.14
CA ASP A 93 20.33 -1.09 -15.53
C ASP A 93 18.92 -1.68 -15.71
N SER A 94 18.22 -1.99 -14.62
CA SER A 94 16.91 -2.66 -14.65
C SER A 94 15.76 -1.73 -15.04
N HIS A 95 15.86 -0.45 -14.68
CA HIS A 95 14.84 0.57 -14.94
C HIS A 95 15.45 1.87 -15.47
N ASN A 96 14.60 2.75 -15.98
CA ASN A 96 14.97 4.11 -16.37
C ASN A 96 14.86 5.07 -15.19
N TRP A 97 15.91 5.11 -14.35
CA TRP A 97 15.99 5.98 -13.17
C TRP A 97 16.02 7.48 -13.49
N GLU A 98 16.51 7.86 -14.67
CA GLU A 98 16.61 9.27 -15.08
C GLU A 98 15.27 9.86 -15.53
N SER A 99 14.29 9.02 -15.88
CA SER A 99 13.00 9.44 -16.42
C SER A 99 11.86 8.87 -15.59
N SER A 100 11.70 9.37 -14.37
CA SER A 100 10.55 9.07 -13.54
C SER A 100 9.31 9.91 -13.94
N ARG A 101 8.12 9.37 -13.71
CA ARG A 101 6.85 10.09 -13.91
C ARG A 101 6.01 10.01 -12.64
N ARG A 102 5.63 11.16 -12.09
CA ARG A 102 4.67 11.23 -10.99
C ARG A 102 3.25 11.07 -11.52
N GLN A 103 2.51 10.15 -10.94
CA GLN A 103 1.10 9.90 -11.25
C GLN A 103 0.28 9.75 -9.97
N THR A 104 -1.03 9.86 -10.12
CA THR A 104 -1.98 9.54 -9.07
C THR A 104 -2.67 8.23 -9.43
N LYS A 105 -2.66 7.26 -8.50
CA LYS A 105 -3.26 5.93 -8.67
C LYS A 105 -4.24 5.65 -7.55
N GLN A 106 -5.25 4.83 -7.79
CA GLN A 106 -6.16 4.45 -6.71
C GLN A 106 -5.39 3.61 -5.69
N GLY A 107 -5.72 3.77 -4.42
CA GLY A 107 -5.10 2.98 -3.34
C GLY A 107 -5.29 1.48 -3.56
N THR A 108 -6.46 1.09 -4.10
CA THR A 108 -6.76 -0.29 -4.49
C THR A 108 -5.82 -0.84 -5.57
N ASP A 109 -5.39 -0.01 -6.52
CA ASP A 109 -4.43 -0.42 -7.56
C ASP A 109 -3.06 -0.73 -6.94
N VAL A 110 -2.64 0.09 -5.97
CA VAL A 110 -1.38 -0.13 -5.23
C VAL A 110 -1.48 -1.37 -4.36
N CYS A 111 -2.60 -1.56 -3.64
CA CYS A 111 -2.83 -2.79 -2.87
C CYS A 111 -2.81 -4.03 -3.76
N ASN A 112 -3.45 -3.97 -4.94
CA ASN A 112 -3.47 -5.09 -5.88
C ASN A 112 -2.05 -5.42 -6.36
N ARG A 113 -1.24 -4.40 -6.66
CA ARG A 113 0.17 -4.59 -7.03
C ARG A 113 1.02 -5.20 -5.93
N LEU A 114 0.81 -4.81 -4.68
CA LEU A 114 1.47 -5.44 -3.54
C LEU A 114 1.06 -6.90 -3.36
N ILE A 115 -0.22 -7.22 -3.47
CA ILE A 115 -0.72 -8.60 -3.29
C ILE A 115 -0.20 -9.54 -4.40
N HIS A 116 0.03 -9.02 -5.60
CA HIS A 116 0.49 -9.76 -6.77
C HIS A 116 1.94 -9.40 -7.15
N SER A 117 2.76 -8.96 -6.19
CA SER A 117 4.11 -8.47 -6.47
C SER A 117 5.01 -9.59 -7.00
N VAL A 118 5.76 -9.26 -8.05
CA VAL A 118 6.97 -10.00 -8.48
C VAL A 118 8.21 -9.29 -7.98
N ILE A 119 8.19 -7.95 -7.97
CA ILE A 119 9.25 -7.10 -7.45
C ILE A 119 8.71 -6.37 -6.22
N PHE A 120 9.43 -6.45 -5.11
CA PHE A 120 9.22 -5.63 -3.92
C PHE A 120 10.56 -5.33 -3.27
N GLU A 121 10.84 -4.07 -3.01
CA GLU A 121 12.08 -3.64 -2.34
C GLU A 121 11.83 -2.37 -1.52
N LEU A 122 12.36 -2.31 -0.30
CA LEU A 122 12.32 -1.11 0.52
C LEU A 122 13.32 -0.07 -0.02
N THR A 123 12.95 1.21 0.03
CA THR A 123 13.87 2.31 -0.29
C THR A 123 14.24 3.06 0.98
N TYR A 124 15.48 3.56 1.03
CA TYR A 124 16.06 4.18 2.21
C TYR A 124 16.60 5.56 1.87
N ASN A 125 16.50 6.48 2.84
CA ASN A 125 17.16 7.77 2.80
C ASN A 125 18.66 7.63 3.10
N ASP A 126 19.41 8.72 2.93
CA ASP A 126 20.85 8.78 3.24
C ASP A 126 21.20 8.38 4.68
N ASP A 127 20.28 8.57 5.62
CA ASP A 127 20.45 8.18 7.04
C ASP A 127 20.07 6.72 7.33
N LYS A 128 19.80 5.93 6.29
CA LYS A 128 19.31 4.55 6.33
C LYS A 128 17.93 4.38 6.99
N SER A 129 17.16 5.45 7.18
CA SER A 129 15.73 5.32 7.50
C SER A 129 14.93 4.95 6.26
N ILE A 130 13.81 4.26 6.44
CA ILE A 130 12.95 3.90 5.31
C ILE A 130 12.26 5.13 4.74
N GLU A 131 12.46 5.34 3.44
CA GLU A 131 11.79 6.38 2.67
C GLU A 131 10.46 5.88 2.08
N GLY A 132 10.42 4.62 1.67
CA GLY A 132 9.29 4.06 0.92
C GLY A 132 9.55 2.64 0.45
N PHE A 133 8.85 2.25 -0.61
CA PHE A 133 9.04 0.96 -1.25
C PHE A 133 8.80 1.05 -2.76
N CYS A 134 9.50 0.18 -3.48
CA CYS A 134 9.30 -0.12 -4.88
C CYS A 134 8.47 -1.38 -5.04
N VAL A 135 7.51 -1.39 -5.96
CA VAL A 135 6.68 -2.56 -6.24
C VAL A 135 6.29 -2.65 -7.72
N SER A 136 6.33 -3.87 -8.25
CA SER A 136 5.60 -4.20 -9.48
C SER A 136 4.98 -5.59 -9.41
N SER A 137 3.81 -5.73 -10.02
CA SER A 137 3.11 -7.00 -10.15
C SER A 137 3.55 -7.79 -11.38
N ASP A 138 3.18 -9.06 -11.41
CA ASP A 138 3.29 -9.97 -12.56
C ASP A 138 2.71 -9.42 -13.87
N GLU A 139 1.59 -8.69 -13.82
CA GLU A 139 0.95 -8.11 -15.02
C GLU A 139 1.74 -6.97 -15.68
N ASN A 140 2.69 -6.36 -14.95
CA ASN A 140 3.30 -5.09 -15.32
C ASN A 140 4.79 -4.95 -14.98
N CYS A 141 5.46 -5.98 -14.45
CA CYS A 141 6.87 -5.94 -14.09
C CYS A 141 7.77 -5.63 -15.29
N ASP A 142 7.37 -6.07 -16.49
CA ASP A 142 8.02 -5.76 -17.76
C ASP A 142 7.78 -4.33 -18.27
N LYS A 143 6.88 -3.57 -17.63
CA LYS A 143 6.48 -2.22 -18.07
C LYS A 143 6.95 -1.13 -17.12
N CYS A 144 6.69 -1.30 -15.83
CA CYS A 144 6.97 -0.23 -14.87
C CYS A 144 7.09 -0.67 -13.41
N LEU A 145 7.94 0.04 -12.68
CA LEU A 145 8.09 -0.04 -11.23
C LEU A 145 7.41 1.16 -10.57
N TYR A 146 6.60 0.91 -9.54
CA TYR A 146 6.01 1.96 -8.73
C TYR A 146 6.89 2.21 -7.52
N HIS A 147 7.17 3.46 -7.21
CA HIS A 147 7.69 3.89 -5.93
C HIS A 147 6.59 4.62 -5.16
N VAL A 148 6.38 4.19 -3.92
CA VAL A 148 5.40 4.77 -3.00
C VAL A 148 6.15 5.22 -1.75
N THR A 149 5.98 6.49 -1.39
CA THR A 149 6.60 7.02 -0.17
C THR A 149 5.95 6.38 1.06
N MET A 150 6.75 6.14 2.09
CA MET A 150 6.24 5.57 3.33
C MET A 150 5.22 6.50 3.99
N LYS A 151 5.42 7.81 3.86
CA LYS A 151 4.47 8.83 4.30
C LYS A 151 3.09 8.67 3.64
N ASP A 152 3.04 8.51 2.32
CA ASP A 152 1.77 8.36 1.61
C ASP A 152 1.09 7.03 1.95
N TRP A 153 1.86 5.95 2.15
CA TRP A 153 1.33 4.67 2.60
C TRP A 153 0.74 4.73 4.01
N LEU A 154 1.45 5.32 4.97
CA LEU A 154 0.97 5.51 6.33
C LEU A 154 -0.28 6.38 6.38
N ASN A 155 -0.32 7.48 5.60
CA ASN A 155 -1.52 8.31 5.47
C ASN A 155 -2.73 7.52 4.95
N TYR A 156 -2.50 6.56 4.05
CA TYR A 156 -3.57 5.71 3.55
C TYR A 156 -4.05 4.71 4.61
N ILE A 157 -3.12 4.09 5.35
CA ILE A 157 -3.47 3.24 6.49
C ILE A 157 -4.30 4.02 7.52
N ASP A 158 -3.87 5.21 7.91
CA ASP A 158 -4.58 6.06 8.88
C ASP A 158 -5.95 6.47 8.35
N PHE A 159 -6.06 6.80 7.07
CA PHE A 159 -7.34 7.12 6.44
C PHE A 159 -8.31 5.93 6.54
N ILE A 160 -7.89 4.73 6.13
CA ILE A 160 -8.76 3.54 6.13
C ILE A 160 -9.12 3.10 7.56
N SER A 161 -8.17 3.20 8.49
CA SER A 161 -8.37 2.81 9.89
C SER A 161 -9.35 3.75 10.61
N SER A 162 -9.35 5.04 10.25
CA SER A 162 -10.24 6.06 10.81
C SER A 162 -11.55 6.26 10.03
N ASP A 163 -11.71 5.62 8.88
CA ASP A 163 -12.89 5.78 8.03
C ASP A 163 -14.09 5.09 8.66
N ASP A 164 -15.05 5.86 9.17
CA ASP A 164 -16.30 5.34 9.71
C ASP A 164 -17.49 5.88 8.91
N ILE A 165 -18.55 5.08 8.75
CA ILE A 165 -19.71 5.46 7.94
C ILE A 165 -20.76 6.10 8.85
N SER A 166 -21.10 7.36 8.60
CA SER A 166 -22.19 8.05 9.32
C SER A 166 -23.55 7.88 8.65
N GLU A 167 -23.58 7.69 7.33
CA GLU A 167 -24.82 7.52 6.56
C GLU A 167 -24.64 6.46 5.48
N PHE A 168 -25.62 5.58 5.37
CA PHE A 168 -25.71 4.55 4.34
C PHE A 168 -27.05 4.66 3.63
N SER A 169 -27.01 4.75 2.30
CA SER A 169 -28.22 4.70 1.46
C SER A 169 -28.03 3.74 0.30
N ALA A 170 -29.13 3.10 -0.10
CA ALA A 170 -29.18 2.16 -1.20
C ALA A 170 -30.33 2.52 -2.13
N GLU A 171 -30.02 2.74 -3.41
CA GLU A 171 -30.99 3.06 -4.45
C GLU A 171 -31.04 1.92 -5.46
N ARG A 172 -32.24 1.42 -5.76
CA ARG A 172 -32.42 0.42 -6.81
C ARG A 172 -32.48 1.10 -8.17
N THR A 173 -31.54 0.77 -9.03
CA THR A 173 -31.45 1.25 -10.41
C THR A 173 -31.73 0.10 -11.39
N GLU A 174 -31.90 0.42 -12.67
CA GLU A 174 -32.03 -0.60 -13.75
C GLU A 174 -30.80 -1.53 -13.83
N LYS A 175 -29.63 -1.08 -13.36
CA LYS A 175 -28.36 -1.81 -13.38
C LYS A 175 -28.05 -2.56 -12.07
N GLY A 176 -28.97 -2.53 -11.10
CA GLY A 176 -28.78 -3.14 -9.77
C GLY A 176 -28.87 -2.13 -8.64
N ILE A 177 -28.32 -2.47 -7.47
CA ILE A 177 -28.34 -1.60 -6.28
C ILE A 177 -27.12 -0.69 -6.30
N LYS A 178 -27.35 0.62 -6.24
CA LYS A 178 -26.31 1.64 -6.04
C LYS A 178 -26.24 1.98 -4.56
N TYR A 179 -25.05 1.88 -3.99
CA TYR A 179 -24.80 2.31 -2.61
C TYR A 179 -24.22 3.72 -2.60
N LYS A 180 -24.53 4.47 -1.54
CA LYS A 180 -23.86 5.74 -1.22
C LYS A 180 -23.56 5.75 0.27
N LYS A 181 -22.30 6.04 0.61
CA LYS A 181 -21.74 5.87 1.95
C LYS A 181 -20.99 7.12 2.36
N VAL A 182 -21.53 7.85 3.33
CA VAL A 182 -20.95 9.12 3.79
C VAL A 182 -20.04 8.85 4.98
N ARG A 183 -18.84 9.41 4.91
CA ARG A 183 -17.86 9.33 6.00
C ARG A 183 -18.27 10.21 7.18
N ASN A 184 -18.10 9.69 8.39
CA ASN A 184 -18.16 10.45 9.63
C ASN A 184 -16.91 11.31 9.78
N LYS A 185 -17.05 12.64 9.77
CA LYS A 185 -15.94 13.59 9.91
C LYS A 185 -15.78 14.16 11.32
N ASN A 186 -16.66 13.77 12.25
CA ASN A 186 -16.73 14.33 13.61
C ASN A 186 -15.95 13.50 14.65
N LEU A 187 -15.03 12.63 14.23
CA LEU A 187 -14.19 11.84 15.12
C LEU A 187 -12.82 12.53 15.32
N TYR A 188 -12.81 13.75 15.87
CA TYR A 188 -11.69 14.39 16.56
C TYR A 188 -12.23 15.44 17.54
#